data_AF-A0A1M4ZAC8-F1
#
_entry.id   AF-A0A1M4ZAC8-F1
#
_cell.length_a   1.000
_cell.length_b   1.000
_cell.length_c   1.000
_cell.angle_alpha   90.00
_cell.angle_beta   90.00
_cell.angle_gamma   90.00
#
_symmetry.space_group_name_H-M   'P 1'
#
loop_
_entity.id
_entity.type
_entity.pdbx_description
1 polymer ?
#
loop_
_entity_poly.entity_id
_entity_poly.type
_entity_poly.pdbx_seq_one_letter_code
_entity_poly.pdbx_strand_id
1 'polypeptide(L)'
;MIKLININKIYHHPDNPRKDLGDLTELAESIRQSGILQNLTVVPWDSNMPEYGEEEERYYAVIGNRRLAAAKLAGLEEVPCTISKMDRKTQLATMLLENMQRVDLTIYEQAQGFQMMLDLGESVTNISEKTGFSESTVRRRMKLLELDQDKLKESASRGATLMDYAELEKIEDIELRNKVLEKVGTDDFNWSLRNAIDREKRAKAFAEIIEKLEEFAEKTESSNNLRRVQYFNGYGDDEVVKPEDADEVKYFYEVSQSYITLYKESVDAEKDSDREEKERIKRAKRDARRVELGEISKRAYELRKEFVKGISNTKARKNMDKIIEVAIYAIVERSCNLSYKEVSELLNIDINNKDNEELEWKDIANHIWKQPELNLLLIVHDTIDYRNSTYFDYFCRHTPNNDLDYIYDFLQKLGYKMSEEEKQLQDGTHELFIVEEE
;
A
#
# COMPACT_ATOMS: atom_id res chain seq x y z
N MET A 1 -12.10 -32.23 -39.38
CA MET A 1 -13.49 -32.66 -39.70
C MET A 1 -14.24 -32.77 -38.38
N ILE A 2 -15.38 -32.10 -38.26
CA ILE A 2 -16.22 -32.18 -37.05
C ILE A 2 -17.09 -33.43 -37.17
N LYS A 3 -17.20 -34.21 -36.08
CA LYS A 3 -18.07 -35.38 -35.96
C LYS A 3 -18.98 -35.21 -34.75
N LEU A 4 -20.22 -35.70 -34.84
CA LEU A 4 -21.08 -35.87 -33.67
C LEU A 4 -20.65 -37.14 -32.95
N ILE A 5 -20.42 -37.04 -31.65
CA ILE A 5 -20.02 -38.17 -30.81
C ILE A 5 -21.01 -38.25 -29.65
N ASN A 6 -21.47 -39.47 -29.35
CA ASN A 6 -22.31 -39.74 -28.20
C ASN A 6 -21.61 -39.25 -26.92
N ILE A 7 -22.30 -38.42 -26.14
CA ILE A 7 -21.72 -37.73 -24.98
C ILE A 7 -21.24 -38.69 -23.89
N ASN A 8 -21.83 -39.90 -23.80
CA ASN A 8 -21.46 -40.91 -22.81
C ASN A 8 -20.11 -41.56 -23.11
N LYS A 9 -19.59 -41.40 -24.34
CA LYS A 9 -18.25 -41.86 -24.74
C LYS A 9 -17.17 -40.82 -24.48
N ILE A 10 -17.55 -39.63 -24.01
CA ILE A 10 -16.64 -38.51 -23.76
C ILE A 10 -16.49 -38.26 -22.26
N TYR A 11 -15.24 -38.34 -21.81
CA TYR A 11 -14.85 -38.16 -20.42
C TYR A 11 -14.01 -36.90 -20.24
N HIS A 12 -14.01 -36.38 -19.01
CA HIS A 12 -13.06 -35.35 -18.63
C HIS A 12 -11.66 -35.96 -18.58
N HIS A 13 -10.68 -35.25 -19.13
CA HIS A 13 -9.30 -35.70 -19.05
C HIS A 13 -8.86 -35.76 -17.57
N PRO A 14 -8.32 -36.89 -17.07
CA PRO A 14 -7.99 -37.07 -15.66
C PRO A 14 -6.97 -36.04 -15.17
N ASP A 15 -5.97 -35.74 -16.00
CA ASP A 15 -4.92 -34.77 -15.71
C ASP A 15 -5.27 -33.32 -16.12
N ASN A 16 -6.56 -33.00 -16.32
CA ASN A 16 -6.94 -31.62 -16.64
C ASN A 16 -6.52 -30.67 -15.47
N PRO A 17 -5.74 -29.60 -15.76
CA PRO A 17 -5.33 -28.61 -14.75
C PRO A 17 -6.53 -27.88 -14.12
N ARG A 18 -7.61 -27.67 -14.87
CA ARG A 18 -8.83 -27.05 -14.38
C ARG A 18 -9.73 -28.09 -13.72
N LYS A 19 -9.62 -28.21 -12.38
CA LYS A 19 -10.46 -29.10 -11.58
C LYS A 19 -11.84 -28.52 -11.29
N ASP A 20 -11.91 -27.21 -11.02
CA ASP A 20 -13.18 -26.52 -10.77
C ASP A 20 -13.79 -26.00 -12.09
N LEU A 21 -15.00 -26.48 -12.40
CA LEU A 21 -15.76 -26.07 -13.57
C LEU A 21 -16.68 -24.88 -13.27
N GLY A 22 -16.81 -24.43 -12.02
CA GLY A 22 -17.69 -23.34 -11.59
C GLY A 22 -19.17 -23.62 -11.82
N ASP A 23 -19.99 -22.57 -11.77
CA ASP A 23 -21.40 -22.68 -12.14
C ASP A 23 -21.55 -22.89 -13.65
N LEU A 24 -22.38 -23.87 -14.00
CA LEU A 24 -22.67 -24.31 -15.36
C LEU A 24 -24.14 -24.09 -15.74
N THR A 25 -24.98 -23.57 -14.84
CA THR A 25 -26.43 -23.44 -15.02
C THR A 25 -26.77 -22.65 -16.27
N GLU A 26 -26.25 -21.42 -16.39
CA GLU A 26 -26.50 -20.56 -17.54
C GLU A 26 -25.94 -21.17 -18.84
N LEU A 27 -24.76 -21.79 -18.78
CA LEU A 27 -24.15 -22.43 -19.94
C LEU A 27 -24.97 -23.64 -20.40
N ALA A 28 -25.49 -24.43 -19.47
CA ALA A 28 -26.36 -25.57 -19.77
C ALA A 28 -27.69 -25.11 -20.37
N GLU A 29 -28.27 -24.02 -19.86
CA GLU A 29 -29.51 -23.46 -20.41
C GLU A 29 -29.31 -22.89 -21.82
N SER A 30 -28.21 -22.19 -22.05
CA SER A 30 -27.80 -21.72 -23.38
C SER A 30 -27.58 -22.88 -24.36
N ILE A 31 -26.87 -23.94 -23.93
CA ILE A 31 -26.66 -25.16 -24.74
C ILE A 31 -27.98 -25.88 -25.01
N ARG A 32 -28.93 -25.89 -24.07
CA ARG A 32 -30.26 -26.48 -24.28
C ARG A 32 -31.05 -25.74 -25.37
N GLN A 33 -30.91 -24.41 -25.43
CA GLN A 33 -31.63 -23.58 -26.40
C GLN A 33 -30.96 -23.56 -27.78
N SER A 34 -29.64 -23.47 -27.84
CA SER A 34 -28.88 -23.18 -29.07
C SER A 34 -27.92 -24.29 -29.50
N GLY A 35 -27.80 -25.37 -28.72
CA GLY A 35 -26.79 -26.40 -28.92
C GLY A 35 -25.37 -25.90 -28.61
N ILE A 36 -24.38 -26.70 -29.00
CA ILE A 36 -22.97 -26.33 -28.86
C ILE A 36 -22.49 -25.61 -30.12
N LEU A 37 -22.26 -24.30 -30.02
CA LEU A 37 -21.80 -23.48 -31.15
C LEU A 37 -20.32 -23.71 -31.50
N GLN A 38 -19.48 -23.92 -30.50
CA GLN A 38 -18.06 -24.21 -30.68
C GLN A 38 -17.79 -25.67 -30.31
N ASN A 39 -17.33 -26.47 -31.26
CA ASN A 39 -17.09 -27.90 -31.06
C ASN A 39 -16.06 -28.16 -29.96
N LEU A 40 -16.16 -29.33 -29.32
CA LEU A 40 -15.14 -29.86 -28.41
C LEU A 40 -13.91 -30.32 -29.21
N THR A 41 -12.74 -30.34 -28.58
CA THR A 41 -11.58 -31.09 -29.10
C THR A 41 -11.34 -32.27 -28.18
N VAL A 42 -11.35 -33.46 -28.77
CA VAL A 42 -11.20 -34.71 -28.03
C VAL A 42 -10.05 -35.54 -28.58
N VAL A 43 -9.46 -36.36 -27.72
CA VAL A 43 -8.44 -37.34 -28.09
C VAL A 43 -8.98 -38.75 -27.86
N PRO A 44 -8.69 -39.71 -28.75
CA PRO A 44 -9.03 -41.11 -28.49
C PRO A 44 -8.34 -41.61 -27.21
N TRP A 45 -9.02 -42.47 -26.47
CA TRP A 45 -8.43 -43.21 -25.36
C TRP A 45 -7.28 -44.10 -25.87
N ASP A 46 -6.19 -44.20 -25.10
CA ASP A 46 -5.12 -45.18 -25.31
C ASP A 46 -4.92 -46.03 -24.06
N SER A 47 -4.28 -47.19 -24.21
CA SER A 47 -4.07 -48.19 -23.15
C SER A 47 -3.21 -47.72 -21.97
N ASN A 48 -2.61 -46.53 -22.03
CA ASN A 48 -1.80 -45.94 -20.96
C ASN A 48 -2.59 -44.93 -20.10
N MET A 49 -3.89 -44.76 -20.36
CA MET A 49 -4.79 -43.90 -19.58
C MET A 49 -5.62 -44.71 -18.56
N PRO A 50 -6.06 -44.13 -17.42
CA PRO A 50 -6.80 -44.84 -16.40
C PRO A 50 -8.00 -45.60 -16.98
N GLU A 51 -8.12 -46.86 -16.57
CA GLU A 51 -8.99 -47.86 -17.17
C GLU A 51 -10.44 -47.70 -16.71
N TYR A 52 -11.38 -47.72 -17.67
CA TYR A 52 -12.80 -47.97 -17.41
C TYR A 52 -13.27 -49.18 -18.24
N GLY A 53 -12.46 -50.23 -18.39
CA GLY A 53 -12.87 -51.47 -19.05
C GLY A 53 -12.73 -51.48 -20.58
N GLU A 54 -12.69 -52.69 -21.11
CA GLU A 54 -12.32 -53.01 -22.50
C GLU A 54 -13.47 -52.74 -23.50
N GLU A 55 -13.09 -52.39 -24.74
CA GLU A 55 -13.88 -52.52 -25.99
C GLU A 55 -14.87 -51.43 -26.46
N GLU A 56 -14.80 -50.16 -26.03
CA GLU A 56 -15.52 -49.08 -26.75
C GLU A 56 -14.62 -47.92 -27.17
N GLU A 57 -14.90 -47.34 -28.37
CA GLU A 57 -14.32 -46.06 -28.81
C GLU A 57 -14.65 -44.97 -27.77
N ARG A 58 -13.66 -44.59 -26.97
CA ARG A 58 -13.77 -43.56 -25.93
C ARG A 58 -12.87 -42.39 -26.22
N TYR A 59 -13.26 -41.25 -25.68
CA TYR A 59 -12.60 -39.98 -25.93
C TYR A 59 -12.42 -39.18 -24.63
N TYR A 60 -11.31 -38.48 -24.51
CA TYR A 60 -11.10 -37.47 -23.48
C TYR A 60 -11.21 -36.06 -24.05
N ALA A 61 -11.93 -35.19 -23.37
CA ALA A 61 -12.01 -33.78 -23.73
C ALA A 61 -10.72 -33.03 -23.33
N VAL A 62 -10.01 -32.52 -24.33
CA VAL A 62 -8.84 -31.64 -24.18
C VAL A 62 -9.28 -30.17 -24.21
N ILE A 63 -10.21 -29.80 -25.11
CA ILE A 63 -10.77 -28.44 -25.16
C ILE A 63 -12.28 -28.51 -25.00
N GLY A 64 -12.83 -27.63 -24.15
CA GLY A 64 -14.26 -27.52 -23.92
C GLY A 64 -14.79 -28.38 -22.77
N ASN A 65 -13.98 -28.64 -21.74
CA ASN A 65 -14.39 -29.40 -20.56
C ASN A 65 -15.66 -28.84 -19.89
N ARG A 66 -15.78 -27.51 -19.73
CA ARG A 66 -17.03 -26.89 -19.23
C ARG A 66 -18.23 -27.11 -20.15
N ARG A 67 -18.02 -27.05 -21.47
CA ARG A 67 -19.07 -27.31 -22.47
C ARG A 67 -19.54 -28.77 -22.42
N LEU A 68 -18.63 -29.73 -22.23
CA LEU A 68 -18.99 -31.13 -22.02
C LEU A 68 -19.88 -31.30 -20.79
N ALA A 69 -19.48 -30.74 -19.64
CA ALA A 69 -20.26 -30.85 -18.41
C ALA A 69 -21.63 -30.17 -18.54
N ALA A 70 -21.68 -28.96 -19.11
CA ALA A 70 -22.93 -28.24 -19.34
C ALA A 70 -23.84 -28.95 -20.37
N ALA A 71 -23.28 -29.60 -21.39
CA ALA A 71 -24.06 -30.39 -22.35
C ALA A 71 -24.69 -31.64 -21.71
N LYS A 72 -24.00 -32.29 -20.76
CA LYS A 72 -24.58 -33.37 -19.94
C LYS A 72 -25.75 -32.86 -19.11
N LEU A 73 -25.60 -31.69 -18.46
CA LEU A 73 -26.70 -31.04 -17.70
C LEU A 73 -27.87 -30.60 -18.58
N ALA A 74 -27.59 -30.23 -19.83
CA ALA A 74 -28.60 -29.83 -20.80
C ALA A 74 -29.37 -31.03 -21.40
N GLY A 75 -28.87 -32.26 -21.23
CA GLY A 75 -29.51 -33.48 -21.72
C GLY A 75 -29.23 -33.81 -23.19
N LEU A 76 -28.12 -33.31 -23.76
CA LEU A 76 -27.75 -33.63 -25.15
C LEU A 76 -27.27 -35.08 -25.26
N GLU A 77 -27.73 -35.80 -26.30
CA GLU A 77 -27.25 -37.16 -26.59
C GLU A 77 -25.92 -37.18 -27.33
N GLU A 78 -25.72 -36.23 -28.25
CA GLU A 78 -24.51 -36.10 -29.06
C GLU A 78 -23.98 -34.67 -29.05
N VAL A 79 -22.66 -34.54 -29.18
CA VAL A 79 -21.98 -33.24 -29.19
C VAL A 79 -21.00 -33.14 -30.36
N PRO A 80 -20.86 -31.95 -30.99
CA PRO A 80 -19.90 -31.75 -32.06
C PRO A 80 -18.47 -31.76 -31.52
N CYS A 81 -17.63 -32.63 -32.08
CA CYS A 81 -16.25 -32.84 -31.68
C CYS A 81 -15.30 -32.84 -32.87
N THR A 82 -14.10 -32.31 -32.65
CA THR A 82 -12.94 -32.58 -33.51
C THR A 82 -12.06 -33.60 -32.80
N ILE A 83 -11.81 -34.73 -33.47
CA ILE A 83 -10.90 -35.77 -32.96
C ILE A 83 -9.48 -35.40 -33.38
N SER A 84 -8.60 -35.21 -32.41
CA SER A 84 -7.17 -34.95 -32.63
C SER A 84 -6.32 -36.09 -32.09
N LYS A 85 -5.20 -36.40 -32.76
CA LYS A 85 -4.20 -37.34 -32.25
C LYS A 85 -3.09 -36.53 -31.61
N MET A 86 -2.96 -36.64 -30.29
CA MET A 86 -1.96 -35.92 -29.49
C MET A 86 -1.33 -36.92 -28.53
N ASP A 87 -0.02 -36.84 -28.31
CA ASP A 87 0.60 -37.54 -27.17
C ASP A 87 0.18 -36.89 -25.84
N ARG A 88 0.37 -37.60 -24.72
CA ARG A 88 -0.06 -37.13 -23.38
C ARG A 88 0.54 -35.76 -23.02
N LYS A 89 1.79 -35.50 -23.38
CA LYS A 89 2.45 -34.21 -23.12
C LYS A 89 1.78 -33.06 -23.88
N THR A 90 1.47 -33.29 -25.15
CA THR A 90 0.77 -32.34 -26.02
C THR A 90 -0.66 -32.10 -25.55
N GLN A 91 -1.34 -33.14 -25.06
CA GLN A 91 -2.67 -33.02 -24.46
C GLN A 91 -2.64 -32.09 -23.25
N LEU A 92 -1.72 -32.34 -22.30
CA LEU A 92 -1.51 -31.51 -21.12
C LEU A 92 -1.20 -30.07 -21.49
N ALA A 93 -0.21 -29.84 -22.36
CA ALA A 93 0.17 -28.51 -22.81
C ALA A 93 -1.00 -27.76 -23.46
N THR A 94 -1.84 -28.45 -24.25
CA THR A 94 -3.02 -27.86 -24.88
C THR A 94 -4.08 -27.47 -23.84
N MET A 95 -4.36 -28.32 -22.86
CA MET A 95 -5.31 -28.00 -21.77
C MET A 95 -4.81 -26.85 -20.91
N LEU A 96 -3.52 -26.83 -20.58
CA LEU A 96 -2.92 -25.74 -19.82
C LEU A 96 -2.99 -24.42 -20.57
N LEU A 97 -2.69 -24.41 -21.87
CA LEU A 97 -2.75 -23.20 -22.67
C LEU A 97 -4.17 -22.64 -22.75
N GLU A 98 -5.17 -23.49 -22.97
CA GLU A 98 -6.58 -23.08 -22.96
C GLU A 98 -6.99 -22.51 -21.60
N ASN A 99 -6.59 -23.17 -20.51
CA ASN A 99 -6.88 -22.68 -19.16
C ASN A 99 -6.18 -21.33 -18.89
N MET A 100 -4.96 -21.12 -19.39
CA MET A 100 -4.19 -19.89 -19.21
C MET A 100 -4.71 -18.68 -20.01
N GLN A 101 -5.48 -18.92 -21.08
CA GLN A 101 -6.08 -17.85 -21.90
C GLN A 101 -7.38 -17.29 -21.30
N ARG A 102 -7.77 -17.76 -20.12
CA ARG A 102 -8.91 -17.23 -19.37
C ARG A 102 -8.63 -15.82 -18.84
N VAL A 103 -9.63 -14.95 -18.99
CA VAL A 103 -9.56 -13.55 -18.55
C VAL A 103 -9.62 -13.43 -17.03
N ASP A 104 -10.22 -14.41 -16.35
CA ASP A 104 -10.59 -14.37 -14.93
C ASP A 104 -9.61 -15.11 -13.99
N LEU A 105 -8.39 -15.43 -14.44
CA LEU A 105 -7.42 -16.12 -13.59
C LEU A 105 -6.86 -15.21 -12.50
N THR A 106 -6.83 -15.74 -11.28
CA THR A 106 -6.10 -15.15 -10.16
C THR A 106 -4.58 -15.21 -10.38
N ILE A 107 -3.84 -14.37 -9.66
CA ILE A 107 -2.36 -14.37 -9.71
C ILE A 107 -1.79 -15.74 -9.32
N TYR A 108 -2.39 -16.41 -8.33
CA TYR A 108 -2.02 -17.76 -7.92
C TYR A 108 -2.23 -18.78 -9.05
N GLU A 109 -3.40 -18.80 -9.70
CA GLU A 109 -3.67 -19.73 -10.80
C GLU A 109 -2.74 -19.50 -11.99
N GLN A 110 -2.41 -18.24 -12.28
CA GLN A 110 -1.44 -17.90 -13.34
C GLN A 110 -0.04 -18.41 -12.98
N ALA A 111 0.40 -18.23 -11.73
CA ALA A 111 1.68 -18.73 -11.24
C ALA A 111 1.76 -20.26 -11.36
N GLN A 112 0.73 -20.96 -10.88
CA GLN A 112 0.62 -22.41 -10.95
C GLN A 112 0.62 -22.91 -12.40
N GLY A 113 -0.16 -22.28 -13.28
CA GLY A 113 -0.22 -22.64 -14.70
C GLY A 113 1.12 -22.44 -15.42
N PHE A 114 1.84 -21.35 -15.14
CA PHE A 114 3.19 -21.14 -15.67
C PHE A 114 4.19 -22.19 -15.18
N GLN A 115 4.16 -22.52 -13.89
CA GLN A 115 5.04 -23.54 -13.32
C GLN A 115 4.77 -24.90 -13.96
N MET A 116 3.51 -25.29 -14.12
CA MET A 116 3.15 -26.55 -14.79
C MET A 116 3.57 -26.58 -16.26
N MET A 117 3.51 -25.46 -16.98
CA MET A 117 4.06 -25.37 -18.35
C MET A 117 5.58 -25.56 -18.38
N LEU A 118 6.29 -24.98 -17.41
CA LEU A 118 7.74 -25.14 -17.24
C LEU A 118 8.10 -26.60 -16.90
N ASP A 119 7.33 -27.25 -16.03
CA ASP A 119 7.52 -28.65 -15.64
C ASP A 119 7.27 -29.61 -16.82
N LEU A 120 6.41 -29.22 -17.77
CA LEU A 120 6.23 -29.91 -19.05
C LEU A 120 7.39 -29.65 -20.02
N GLY A 121 8.37 -28.84 -19.67
CA GLY A 121 9.56 -28.54 -20.46
C GLY A 121 9.38 -27.42 -21.49
N GLU A 122 8.39 -26.55 -21.32
CA GLU A 122 8.34 -25.28 -22.05
C GLU A 122 9.40 -24.31 -21.52
N SER A 123 9.95 -23.47 -22.38
CA SER A 123 10.82 -22.37 -21.95
C SER A 123 9.99 -21.16 -21.50
N VAL A 124 10.57 -20.28 -20.67
CA VAL A 124 9.92 -19.01 -20.27
C VAL A 124 9.56 -18.16 -21.50
N THR A 125 10.41 -18.14 -22.52
CA THR A 125 10.18 -17.45 -23.78
C THR A 125 8.97 -18.03 -24.52
N ASN A 126 8.86 -19.36 -24.63
CA ASN A 126 7.69 -20.00 -25.25
C ASN A 126 6.40 -19.71 -24.47
N ILE A 127 6.44 -19.75 -23.13
CA ILE A 127 5.29 -19.42 -22.28
C ILE A 127 4.86 -17.97 -22.53
N SER A 128 5.82 -17.04 -22.59
CA SER A 128 5.57 -15.63 -22.88
C SER A 128 4.88 -15.44 -24.24
N GLU A 129 5.40 -16.07 -25.29
CA GLU A 129 4.83 -15.99 -26.65
C GLU A 129 3.42 -16.57 -26.72
N LYS A 130 3.17 -17.73 -26.09
CA LYS A 130 1.87 -18.42 -26.14
C LYS A 130 0.79 -17.75 -25.30
N THR A 131 1.16 -17.10 -24.21
CA THR A 131 0.21 -16.51 -23.24
C THR A 131 0.07 -15.00 -23.38
N GLY A 132 1.00 -14.32 -24.08
CA GLY A 132 1.02 -12.87 -24.26
C GLY A 132 1.54 -12.09 -23.04
N PHE A 133 1.92 -12.75 -21.95
CA PHE A 133 2.57 -12.11 -20.81
C PHE A 133 4.05 -11.92 -21.08
N SER A 134 4.65 -10.83 -20.59
CA SER A 134 6.10 -10.64 -20.69
C SER A 134 6.87 -11.72 -19.92
N GLU A 135 8.07 -12.09 -20.37
CA GLU A 135 8.94 -13.03 -19.64
C GLU A 135 9.15 -12.62 -18.18
N SER A 136 9.28 -11.31 -17.92
CA SER A 136 9.43 -10.76 -16.57
C SER A 136 8.20 -11.06 -15.69
N THR A 137 7.00 -10.96 -16.25
CA THR A 137 5.75 -11.28 -15.57
C THR A 137 5.66 -12.77 -15.27
N VAL A 138 6.03 -13.62 -16.24
CA VAL A 138 6.04 -15.08 -16.07
C VAL A 138 6.96 -15.47 -14.92
N ARG A 139 8.21 -14.97 -14.90
CA ARG A 139 9.19 -15.23 -13.83
C ARG A 139 8.71 -14.73 -12.47
N ARG A 140 8.19 -13.50 -12.39
CA ARG A 140 7.68 -12.93 -11.13
C ARG A 140 6.55 -13.75 -10.55
N ARG A 141 5.58 -14.19 -11.36
CA ARG A 141 4.48 -15.02 -10.88
C ARG A 141 4.94 -16.38 -10.40
N MET A 142 5.82 -17.06 -11.15
CA MET A 142 6.35 -18.35 -10.70
C MET A 142 7.11 -18.23 -9.37
N LYS A 143 7.87 -17.15 -9.17
CA LYS A 143 8.57 -16.88 -7.91
C LYS A 143 7.63 -16.76 -6.71
N LEU A 144 6.37 -16.36 -6.91
CA LEU A 144 5.37 -16.33 -5.83
C LEU A 144 5.08 -17.72 -5.26
N LEU A 145 5.33 -18.80 -6.01
CA LEU A 145 5.15 -20.17 -5.52
C LEU A 145 6.20 -20.58 -4.47
N GLU A 146 7.24 -19.77 -4.24
CA GLU A 146 8.15 -19.92 -3.10
C GLU A 146 7.46 -19.53 -1.76
N LEU A 147 6.37 -18.77 -1.83
CA LEU A 147 5.58 -18.38 -0.67
C LEU A 147 4.63 -19.50 -0.22
N ASP A 148 4.08 -19.35 0.97
CA ASP A 148 3.00 -20.20 1.47
C ASP A 148 1.80 -20.12 0.51
N GLN A 149 1.43 -21.26 -0.08
CA GLN A 149 0.45 -21.31 -1.16
C GLN A 149 -0.98 -21.00 -0.69
N ASP A 150 -1.34 -21.39 0.53
CA ASP A 150 -2.67 -21.13 1.08
C ASP A 150 -2.85 -19.63 1.32
N LYS A 151 -1.84 -18.98 1.89
CA LYS A 151 -1.83 -17.52 2.11
C LYS A 151 -1.76 -16.75 0.80
N LEU A 152 -1.02 -17.25 -0.19
CA LEU A 152 -0.97 -16.65 -1.52
C LEU A 152 -2.34 -16.71 -2.21
N LYS A 153 -3.02 -17.86 -2.14
CA LYS A 153 -4.37 -18.03 -2.67
C LYS A 153 -5.37 -17.11 -1.97
N GLU A 154 -5.29 -16.98 -0.65
CA GLU A 154 -6.15 -16.09 0.14
C GLU A 154 -5.89 -14.61 -0.17
N SER A 155 -4.62 -14.20 -0.32
CA SER A 155 -4.32 -12.82 -0.72
C SER A 155 -4.79 -12.51 -2.14
N ALA A 156 -4.66 -13.45 -3.07
CA ALA A 156 -5.14 -13.28 -4.43
C ALA A 156 -6.68 -13.13 -4.48
N SER A 157 -7.42 -13.87 -3.64
CA SER A 157 -8.89 -13.75 -3.56
C SER A 157 -9.35 -12.40 -3.00
N ARG A 158 -8.53 -11.74 -2.18
CA ARG A 158 -8.77 -10.37 -1.70
C ARG A 158 -8.46 -9.28 -2.75
N GLY A 159 -8.02 -9.65 -3.95
CA GLY A 159 -7.71 -8.70 -5.01
C GLY A 159 -6.31 -8.08 -4.90
N ALA A 160 -5.38 -8.76 -4.23
CA ALA A 160 -3.98 -8.36 -4.19
C ALA A 160 -3.40 -8.13 -5.59
N THR A 161 -2.57 -7.11 -5.72
CA THR A 161 -1.94 -6.74 -6.98
C THR A 161 -0.52 -7.27 -7.08
N LEU A 162 0.04 -7.31 -8.29
CA LEU A 162 1.46 -7.64 -8.49
C LEU A 162 2.40 -6.64 -7.79
N MET A 163 1.97 -5.40 -7.58
CA MET A 163 2.76 -4.41 -6.86
C MET A 163 2.85 -4.75 -5.37
N ASP A 164 1.74 -5.20 -4.77
CA ASP A 164 1.73 -5.63 -3.37
C ASP A 164 2.68 -6.82 -3.14
N TYR A 165 2.71 -7.78 -4.07
CA TYR A 165 3.65 -8.90 -3.99
C TYR A 165 5.11 -8.50 -4.24
N ALA A 166 5.36 -7.51 -5.12
CA ALA A 166 6.70 -6.99 -5.33
C ALA A 166 7.25 -6.29 -4.06
N GLU A 167 6.38 -5.61 -3.31
CA GLU A 167 6.74 -4.98 -2.05
C GLU A 167 7.18 -6.00 -0.98
N LEU A 168 6.62 -7.21 -0.97
CA LEU A 168 7.05 -8.29 -0.08
C LEU A 168 8.50 -8.73 -0.30
N GLU A 169 9.06 -8.53 -1.49
CA GLU A 169 10.47 -8.88 -1.77
C GLU A 169 11.46 -8.04 -0.96
N LYS A 170 11.01 -6.92 -0.37
CA LYS A 170 11.80 -6.09 0.56
C LYS A 170 12.06 -6.76 1.91
N ILE A 171 11.28 -7.80 2.25
CA ILE A 171 11.48 -8.62 3.45
C ILE A 171 12.34 -9.80 3.04
N GLU A 172 13.52 -9.95 3.63
CA GLU A 172 14.47 -11.03 3.27
C GLU A 172 14.04 -12.38 3.85
N ASP A 173 13.58 -12.40 5.09
CA ASP A 173 13.14 -13.55 5.85
C ASP A 173 11.80 -14.10 5.32
N ILE A 174 11.81 -15.37 4.91
CA ILE A 174 10.66 -16.02 4.27
C ILE A 174 9.50 -16.25 5.24
N GLU A 175 9.76 -16.51 6.53
CA GLU A 175 8.70 -16.71 7.52
C GLU A 175 7.97 -15.40 7.81
N LEU A 176 8.73 -14.32 7.99
CA LEU A 176 8.21 -12.99 8.18
C LEU A 176 7.48 -12.50 6.93
N ARG A 177 8.01 -12.79 5.73
CA ARG A 177 7.35 -12.50 4.46
C ARG A 177 6.01 -13.23 4.37
N ASN A 178 5.95 -14.51 4.72
CA ASN A 178 4.71 -15.30 4.79
C ASN A 178 3.74 -14.80 5.88
N LYS A 179 4.23 -14.18 6.96
CA LYS A 179 3.38 -13.53 7.95
C LYS A 179 2.75 -12.23 7.42
N VAL A 180 3.51 -11.44 6.65
CA VAL A 180 2.98 -10.23 6.02
C VAL A 180 2.03 -10.58 4.87
N LEU A 181 2.26 -11.69 4.15
CA LEU A 181 1.39 -12.19 3.09
C LEU A 181 -0.07 -12.36 3.53
N GLU A 182 -0.32 -12.77 4.78
CA GLU A 182 -1.67 -12.87 5.37
C GLU A 182 -2.42 -11.53 5.37
N LYS A 183 -1.68 -10.41 5.39
CA LYS A 183 -2.22 -9.06 5.43
C LYS A 183 -2.28 -8.40 4.05
N VAL A 184 -1.73 -9.03 3.01
CA VAL A 184 -1.81 -8.49 1.65
C VAL A 184 -3.27 -8.40 1.21
N GLY A 185 -3.69 -7.24 0.68
CA GLY A 185 -5.07 -6.97 0.31
C GLY A 185 -5.97 -6.57 1.49
N THR A 186 -5.41 -6.30 2.68
CA THR A 186 -6.14 -5.70 3.81
C THR A 186 -5.60 -4.31 4.14
N ASP A 187 -6.35 -3.54 4.94
CA ASP A 187 -5.94 -2.20 5.39
C ASP A 187 -4.63 -2.22 6.23
N ASP A 188 -4.32 -3.37 6.84
CA ASP A 188 -3.13 -3.57 7.67
C ASP A 188 -1.86 -3.86 6.84
N PHE A 189 -1.97 -4.06 5.52
CA PHE A 189 -0.84 -4.51 4.69
C PHE A 189 0.39 -3.61 4.83
N ASN A 190 0.23 -2.31 4.57
CA ASN A 190 1.33 -1.34 4.59
C ASN A 190 1.96 -1.22 5.98
N TRP A 191 1.14 -1.32 7.04
CA TRP A 191 1.62 -1.32 8.42
C TRP A 191 2.46 -2.56 8.71
N SER A 192 1.94 -3.74 8.35
CA SER A 192 2.60 -5.02 8.58
C SER A 192 3.91 -5.14 7.80
N LEU A 193 3.93 -4.70 6.54
CA LEU A 193 5.12 -4.63 5.69
C LEU A 193 6.21 -3.77 6.31
N ARG A 194 5.88 -2.53 6.69
CA ARG A 194 6.87 -1.62 7.29
C ARG A 194 7.39 -2.14 8.63
N ASN A 195 6.51 -2.69 9.47
CA ASN A 195 6.89 -3.33 10.73
C ASN A 195 7.85 -4.51 10.51
N ALA A 196 7.62 -5.33 9.49
CA ALA A 196 8.50 -6.45 9.16
C ALA A 196 9.90 -5.95 8.74
N ILE A 197 9.96 -4.99 7.81
CA ILE A 197 11.23 -4.39 7.35
C ILE A 197 12.00 -3.77 8.53
N ASP A 198 11.32 -3.01 9.39
CA ASP A 198 11.95 -2.39 10.54
C ASP A 198 12.45 -3.43 11.55
N ARG A 199 11.73 -4.55 11.71
CA ARG A 199 12.14 -5.66 12.57
C ARG A 199 13.38 -6.36 12.04
N GLU A 200 13.49 -6.60 10.73
CA GLU A 200 14.70 -7.19 10.13
C GLU A 200 15.90 -6.28 10.30
N LYS A 201 15.74 -4.97 10.02
CA LYS A 201 16.79 -3.98 10.23
C LYS A 201 17.26 -3.95 11.68
N ARG A 202 16.31 -3.98 12.63
CA ARG A 202 16.62 -4.03 14.06
C ARG A 202 17.33 -5.32 14.44
N ALA A 203 16.89 -6.47 13.90
CA ALA A 203 17.54 -7.75 14.17
C ALA A 203 18.99 -7.78 13.67
N LYS A 204 19.26 -7.21 12.48
CA LYS A 204 20.63 -7.03 11.95
C LYS A 204 21.47 -6.11 12.86
N ALA A 205 20.93 -4.95 13.24
CA ALA A 205 21.62 -4.04 14.16
C ALA A 205 21.91 -4.69 15.53
N PHE A 206 20.97 -5.47 16.07
CA PHE A 206 21.18 -6.21 17.31
C PHE A 206 22.25 -7.28 17.17
N ALA A 207 22.31 -7.99 16.04
CA ALA A 207 23.36 -8.97 15.80
C ALA A 207 24.76 -8.32 15.84
N GLU A 208 24.94 -7.17 15.19
CA GLU A 208 26.21 -6.41 15.21
C GLU A 208 26.59 -5.92 16.61
N ILE A 209 25.60 -5.49 17.42
CA ILE A 209 25.81 -5.06 18.80
C ILE A 209 26.19 -6.26 19.68
N ILE A 210 25.48 -7.38 19.53
CA ILE A 210 25.74 -8.62 20.28
C ILE A 210 27.14 -9.13 19.99
N GLU A 211 27.57 -9.15 18.73
CA GLU A 211 28.92 -9.58 18.34
C GLU A 211 30.00 -8.78 19.09
N LYS A 212 29.85 -7.46 19.18
CA LYS A 212 30.79 -6.60 19.93
C LYS A 212 30.70 -6.79 21.44
N LEU A 213 29.50 -7.02 21.97
CA LEU A 213 29.31 -7.27 23.41
C LEU A 213 29.91 -8.60 23.83
N GLU A 214 29.82 -9.64 23.00
CA GLU A 214 30.39 -10.97 23.26
C GLU A 214 31.92 -10.96 23.40
N GLU A 215 32.61 -9.91 22.94
CA GLU A 215 34.05 -9.74 23.15
C GLU A 215 34.43 -9.52 24.62
N PHE A 216 33.52 -8.97 25.44
CA PHE A 216 33.83 -8.59 26.84
C PHE A 216 32.70 -8.80 27.85
N ALA A 217 31.52 -9.25 27.42
CA ALA A 217 30.34 -9.45 28.26
C ALA A 217 29.66 -10.80 27.99
N GLU A 218 29.11 -11.42 29.04
CA GLU A 218 28.40 -12.70 28.96
C GLU A 218 26.88 -12.51 28.84
N LYS A 219 26.21 -13.32 28.01
CA LYS A 219 24.75 -13.28 27.93
C LYS A 219 24.10 -13.73 29.24
N THR A 220 23.14 -12.97 29.76
CA THR A 220 22.37 -13.34 30.95
C THR A 220 20.86 -13.34 30.68
N GLU A 221 20.14 -14.25 31.35
CA GLU A 221 18.68 -14.29 31.41
C GLU A 221 18.13 -13.64 32.70
N SER A 222 19.03 -13.23 33.61
CA SER A 222 18.68 -12.64 34.91
C SER A 222 19.55 -11.42 35.18
N SER A 223 18.91 -10.28 35.44
CA SER A 223 19.58 -9.03 35.82
C SER A 223 19.71 -8.86 37.34
N ASN A 224 19.44 -9.90 38.13
CA ASN A 224 19.47 -9.81 39.59
C ASN A 224 20.89 -9.49 40.10
N ASN A 225 21.02 -8.46 40.94
CA ASN A 225 22.29 -7.96 41.51
C ASN A 225 23.31 -7.43 40.47
N LEU A 226 22.86 -7.10 39.26
CA LEU A 226 23.71 -6.48 38.23
C LEU A 226 23.39 -4.99 38.08
N ARG A 227 24.42 -4.17 37.93
CA ARG A 227 24.26 -2.72 37.71
C ARG A 227 24.19 -2.43 36.22
N ARG A 228 23.14 -1.75 35.77
CA ARG A 228 23.00 -1.33 34.36
C ARG A 228 24.06 -0.29 33.98
N VAL A 229 24.66 -0.47 32.80
CA VAL A 229 25.72 0.38 32.25
C VAL A 229 25.21 1.15 31.03
N GLN A 230 24.76 0.44 30.00
CA GLN A 230 24.34 1.04 28.73
C GLN A 230 23.08 0.34 28.19
N TYR A 231 22.34 1.08 27.35
CA TYR A 231 21.11 0.63 26.72
C TYR A 231 21.21 0.89 25.22
N PHE A 232 20.88 -0.13 24.43
CA PHE A 232 20.90 -0.07 22.97
C PHE A 232 19.49 -0.36 22.45
N ASN A 233 18.97 0.51 21.59
CA ASN A 233 17.60 0.36 21.04
C ASN A 233 17.61 -0.17 19.60
N GLY A 234 18.79 -0.27 18.96
CA GLY A 234 18.93 -0.78 17.59
C GLY A 234 18.47 0.23 16.53
N TYR A 235 18.38 1.50 16.90
CA TYR A 235 18.06 2.63 16.03
C TYR A 235 19.09 3.76 16.22
N GLY A 236 19.97 3.92 15.23
CA GLY A 236 20.96 5.01 15.20
C GLY A 236 22.40 4.50 15.36
N ASP A 237 23.33 5.43 15.61
CA ASP A 237 24.77 5.16 15.78
C ASP A 237 25.07 4.65 17.20
N ASP A 238 24.36 3.60 17.63
CA ASP A 238 24.59 2.92 18.90
C ASP A 238 26.00 2.29 18.87
N GLU A 239 26.99 3.00 19.39
CA GLU A 239 28.38 2.53 19.45
C GLU A 239 28.62 1.71 20.72
N VAL A 240 29.04 0.46 20.54
CA VAL A 240 29.52 -0.40 21.62
C VAL A 240 30.97 -0.03 21.90
N VAL A 241 31.21 0.62 23.04
CA VAL A 241 32.55 0.96 23.52
C VAL A 241 32.91 -0.01 24.64
N LYS A 242 33.99 -0.78 24.48
CA LYS A 242 34.53 -1.65 25.54
C LYS A 242 34.96 -0.79 26.73
N PRO A 243 34.37 -0.98 27.93
CA PRO A 243 34.80 -0.24 29.13
C PRO A 243 36.26 -0.54 29.50
N GLU A 244 36.99 0.46 30.01
CA GLU A 244 38.41 0.32 30.38
C GLU A 244 38.65 -0.75 31.46
N ASP A 245 37.65 -1.00 32.31
CA ASP A 245 37.67 -1.96 33.41
C ASP A 245 37.07 -3.33 33.05
N ALA A 246 36.76 -3.56 31.77
CA ALA A 246 36.16 -4.81 31.31
C ALA A 246 37.06 -6.04 31.48
N ASP A 247 38.37 -5.84 31.62
CA ASP A 247 39.31 -6.93 31.94
C ASP A 247 39.40 -7.21 33.46
N GLU A 248 38.89 -6.30 34.31
CA GLU A 248 38.92 -6.40 35.78
C GLU A 248 37.56 -6.78 36.39
N VAL A 249 36.44 -6.46 35.71
CA VAL A 249 35.08 -6.72 36.20
C VAL A 249 34.25 -7.43 35.15
N LYS A 250 33.38 -8.34 35.59
CA LYS A 250 32.46 -9.05 34.69
C LYS A 250 31.33 -8.15 34.21
N TYR A 251 31.14 -8.17 32.90
CA TYR A 251 30.00 -7.56 32.23
C TYR A 251 29.03 -8.63 31.74
N PHE A 252 27.75 -8.27 31.69
CA PHE A 252 26.69 -9.13 31.19
C PHE A 252 25.77 -8.37 30.25
N TYR A 253 25.15 -9.03 29.28
CA TYR A 253 24.14 -8.40 28.44
C TYR A 253 22.84 -9.21 28.38
N GLU A 254 21.72 -8.52 28.28
CA GLU A 254 20.38 -9.10 28.13
C GLU A 254 19.75 -8.58 26.84
N VAL A 255 19.16 -9.49 26.07
CA VAL A 255 18.49 -9.18 24.81
C VAL A 255 16.98 -9.27 24.99
N SER A 256 16.30 -8.15 24.82
CA SER A 256 14.83 -8.06 24.75
C SER A 256 14.36 -8.07 23.29
N GLN A 257 13.04 -8.13 23.09
CA GLN A 257 12.46 -7.97 21.74
C GLN A 257 12.73 -6.59 21.12
N SER A 258 12.97 -5.57 21.96
CA SER A 258 13.04 -4.17 21.51
C SER A 258 14.31 -3.44 21.94
N TYR A 259 15.22 -4.08 22.68
CA TYR A 259 16.47 -3.46 23.12
C TYR A 259 17.48 -4.48 23.63
N ILE A 260 18.73 -4.06 23.75
CA ILE A 260 19.80 -4.78 24.46
C ILE A 260 20.24 -3.92 25.64
N THR A 261 20.45 -4.54 26.80
CA THR A 261 20.96 -3.85 27.99
C THR A 261 22.28 -4.46 28.40
N LEU A 262 23.31 -3.61 28.59
CA LEU A 262 24.59 -3.98 29.16
C LEU A 262 24.58 -3.71 30.66
N TYR A 263 25.09 -4.68 31.42
CA TYR A 263 25.23 -4.67 32.86
C TYR A 263 26.67 -4.95 33.29
N LYS A 264 26.99 -4.59 34.52
CA LYS A 264 28.25 -4.87 35.21
C LYS A 264 27.96 -5.51 36.56
N GLU A 265 28.82 -6.43 37.00
CA GLU A 265 28.79 -7.04 38.33
C GLU A 265 28.87 -5.96 39.44
N SER A 266 27.92 -5.98 40.39
CA SER A 266 27.91 -5.05 41.52
C SER A 266 28.56 -5.67 42.75
N VAL A 267 29.56 -4.99 43.33
CA VAL A 267 30.25 -5.43 44.56
C VAL A 267 29.50 -5.01 45.83
N ASP A 268 28.63 -4.00 45.73
CA ASP A 268 27.80 -3.50 46.84
C ASP A 268 26.33 -3.81 46.56
N ALA A 269 25.90 -5.02 46.90
CA ALA A 269 24.48 -5.33 47.07
C ALA A 269 24.03 -4.89 48.48
N GLU A 270 24.18 -3.61 48.82
CA GLU A 270 23.27 -3.05 49.82
C GLU A 270 21.88 -3.16 49.23
N LYS A 271 20.95 -3.73 50.00
CA LYS A 271 19.53 -3.84 49.64
C LYS A 271 19.00 -2.43 49.40
N ASP A 272 19.11 -1.92 48.17
CA ASP A 272 18.19 -0.93 47.61
C ASP A 272 16.81 -1.45 48.03
N SER A 273 16.10 -0.70 48.88
CA SER A 273 14.86 -1.21 49.47
C SER A 273 13.99 -1.77 48.35
N ASP A 274 13.35 -2.94 48.54
CA ASP A 274 12.56 -3.60 47.49
C ASP A 274 11.60 -2.63 46.73
N ARG A 275 11.26 -1.50 47.35
CA ARG A 275 10.51 -0.39 46.79
C ARG A 275 11.27 0.41 45.71
N GLU A 276 12.52 0.78 45.94
CA GLU A 276 13.33 1.54 44.99
C GLU A 276 13.62 0.72 43.73
N GLU A 277 13.94 -0.56 43.90
CA GLU A 277 14.15 -1.48 42.78
C GLU A 277 12.86 -1.69 41.99
N LYS A 278 11.72 -1.90 42.66
CA LYS A 278 10.39 -1.95 42.00
C LYS A 278 10.05 -0.67 41.25
N GLU A 279 10.39 0.51 41.79
CA GLU A 279 10.17 1.79 41.12
C GLU A 279 11.12 2.02 39.93
N ARG A 280 12.36 1.53 39.99
CA ARG A 280 13.30 1.52 38.87
C ARG A 280 12.81 0.60 37.74
N ILE A 281 12.39 -0.63 38.06
CA ILE A 281 11.78 -1.57 37.09
C ILE A 281 10.52 -0.95 36.46
N LYS A 282 9.66 -0.30 37.25
CA LYS A 282 8.44 0.36 36.74
C LYS A 282 8.77 1.53 35.80
N ARG A 283 9.78 2.35 36.13
CA ARG A 283 10.27 3.42 35.25
C ARG A 283 10.85 2.87 33.96
N ALA A 284 11.73 1.87 34.03
CA ALA A 284 12.29 1.22 32.85
C ALA A 284 11.21 0.64 31.93
N LYS A 285 10.20 -0.04 32.48
CA LYS A 285 9.04 -0.53 31.71
C LYS A 285 8.24 0.60 31.06
N ARG A 286 8.04 1.72 31.76
CA ARG A 286 7.34 2.89 31.21
C ARG A 286 8.14 3.54 30.08
N ASP A 287 9.44 3.68 30.26
CA ASP A 287 10.32 4.31 29.29
C ASP A 287 10.44 3.43 28.04
N ALA A 288 10.57 2.11 28.19
CA ALA A 288 10.50 1.15 27.08
C ALA A 288 9.17 1.24 26.31
N ARG A 289 8.02 1.31 27.01
CA ARG A 289 6.71 1.54 26.37
C ARG A 289 6.65 2.87 25.64
N ARG A 290 7.24 3.93 26.18
CA ARG A 290 7.27 5.25 25.54
C ARG A 290 8.10 5.23 24.26
N VAL A 291 9.23 4.53 24.26
CA VAL A 291 10.06 4.31 23.06
C VAL A 291 9.24 3.57 22.00
N GLU A 292 8.61 2.45 22.36
CA GLU A 292 7.80 1.64 21.43
C GLU A 292 6.61 2.42 20.86
N LEU A 293 5.86 3.15 21.69
CA LEU A 293 4.78 4.03 21.24
C LEU A 293 5.30 5.17 20.34
N GLY A 294 6.49 5.69 20.63
CA GLY A 294 7.18 6.67 19.81
C GLY A 294 7.50 6.12 18.41
N GLU A 295 8.00 4.90 18.33
CA GLU A 295 8.29 4.22 17.06
C GLU A 295 7.02 3.91 16.26
N ILE A 296 5.95 3.45 16.92
CA ILE A 296 4.62 3.29 16.32
C ILE A 296 4.15 4.62 15.73
N SER A 297 4.26 5.71 16.50
CA SER A 297 3.82 7.04 16.07
C SER A 297 4.64 7.54 14.87
N LYS A 298 5.96 7.32 14.88
CA LYS A 298 6.86 7.67 13.76
C LYS A 298 6.51 6.90 12.50
N ARG A 299 6.26 5.59 12.59
CA ARG A 299 5.82 4.77 11.45
C ARG A 299 4.48 5.23 10.89
N ALA A 300 3.51 5.53 11.76
CA ALA A 300 2.21 6.04 11.34
C ALA A 300 2.34 7.39 10.62
N TYR A 301 3.25 8.26 11.08
CA TYR A 301 3.56 9.52 10.41
C TYR A 301 4.14 9.32 9.01
N GLU A 302 5.15 8.46 8.85
CA GLU A 302 5.76 8.21 7.55
C GLU A 302 4.78 7.58 6.56
N LEU A 303 3.92 6.65 7.01
CA LEU A 303 2.87 6.06 6.17
C LEU A 303 1.88 7.10 5.65
N ARG A 304 1.45 8.05 6.49
CA ARG A 304 0.57 9.16 6.06
C ARG A 304 1.28 10.04 5.03
N LYS A 305 2.57 10.32 5.21
CA LYS A 305 3.38 11.15 4.31
C LYS A 305 3.57 10.47 2.95
N GLU A 306 3.90 9.18 2.93
CA GLU A 306 4.03 8.39 1.70
C GLU A 306 2.70 8.26 0.96
N PHE A 307 1.59 8.08 1.68
CA PHE A 307 0.25 8.08 1.08
C PHE A 307 -0.02 9.38 0.31
N VAL A 308 0.25 10.55 0.91
CA VAL A 308 0.05 11.84 0.24
C VAL A 308 0.95 11.98 -0.99
N LYS A 309 2.22 11.56 -0.90
CA LYS A 309 3.16 11.57 -2.05
C LYS A 309 2.71 10.66 -3.20
N GLY A 310 2.00 9.58 -2.90
CA GLY A 310 1.47 8.64 -3.87
C GLY A 310 0.16 9.08 -4.55
N ILE A 311 -0.44 10.21 -4.14
CA ILE A 311 -1.67 10.70 -4.75
C ILE A 311 -1.38 11.19 -6.18
N SER A 312 -2.07 10.62 -7.17
CA SER A 312 -1.97 11.06 -8.55
C SER A 312 -2.62 12.44 -8.77
N ASN A 313 -2.15 13.19 -9.78
CA ASN A 313 -2.73 14.50 -10.12
C ASN A 313 -4.24 14.40 -10.41
N THR A 314 -4.68 13.35 -11.10
CA THR A 314 -6.11 13.09 -11.35
C THR A 314 -6.90 12.89 -10.05
N LYS A 315 -6.37 12.13 -9.09
CA LYS A 315 -7.02 11.92 -7.79
C LYS A 315 -7.06 13.22 -6.98
N ALA A 316 -5.99 14.01 -7.01
CA ALA A 316 -5.95 15.33 -6.38
C ALA A 316 -7.02 16.27 -6.97
N ARG A 317 -7.09 16.40 -8.31
CA ARG A 317 -8.11 17.22 -9.00
C ARG A 317 -9.54 16.81 -8.64
N LYS A 318 -9.82 15.51 -8.58
CA LYS A 318 -11.15 14.99 -8.19
C LYS A 318 -11.52 15.26 -6.73
N ASN A 319 -10.56 15.61 -5.88
CA ASN A 319 -10.75 15.89 -4.46
C ASN A 319 -10.29 17.31 -4.09
N MET A 320 -10.34 18.24 -5.06
CA MET A 320 -9.88 19.62 -4.86
C MET A 320 -10.66 20.33 -3.76
N ASP A 321 -11.97 20.07 -3.67
CA ASP A 321 -12.86 20.52 -2.59
C ASP A 321 -12.28 20.23 -1.18
N LYS A 322 -11.86 18.98 -0.95
CA LYS A 322 -11.33 18.54 0.35
C LYS A 322 -9.92 19.07 0.60
N ILE A 323 -9.11 19.18 -0.46
CA ILE A 323 -7.76 19.75 -0.38
C ILE A 323 -7.85 21.22 0.02
N ILE A 324 -8.76 21.96 -0.60
CA ILE A 324 -9.00 23.37 -0.31
C ILE A 324 -9.54 23.56 1.12
N GLU A 325 -10.49 22.73 1.56
CA GLU A 325 -10.98 22.76 2.94
C GLU A 325 -9.82 22.64 3.96
N VAL A 326 -8.95 21.65 3.78
CA VAL A 326 -7.78 21.44 4.66
C VAL A 326 -6.79 22.60 4.57
N ALA A 327 -6.61 23.18 3.38
CA ALA A 327 -5.75 24.36 3.20
C ALA A 327 -6.29 25.57 3.96
N ILE A 328 -7.60 25.85 3.85
CA ILE A 328 -8.26 26.93 4.58
C ILE A 328 -8.15 26.70 6.09
N TYR A 329 -8.44 25.48 6.56
CA TYR A 329 -8.29 25.13 7.99
C TYR A 329 -6.87 25.43 8.49
N ALA A 330 -5.84 25.05 7.72
CA ALA A 330 -4.45 25.31 8.07
C ALA A 330 -4.11 26.81 8.08
N ILE A 331 -4.65 27.61 7.17
CA ILE A 331 -4.46 29.06 7.14
C ILE A 331 -5.08 29.69 8.39
N VAL A 332 -6.34 29.38 8.68
CA VAL A 332 -7.10 29.94 9.82
C VAL A 332 -6.44 29.56 11.15
N GLU A 333 -6.20 28.28 11.39
CA GLU A 333 -5.72 27.77 12.68
C GLU A 333 -4.24 28.02 12.96
N ARG A 334 -3.40 28.08 11.93
CA ARG A 334 -1.94 28.07 12.11
C ARG A 334 -1.24 29.32 11.62
N SER A 335 -1.87 30.11 10.74
CA SER A 335 -1.17 31.17 10.01
C SER A 335 -1.74 32.55 10.31
N CYS A 336 -3.07 32.70 10.39
CA CYS A 336 -3.71 34.02 10.36
C CYS A 336 -4.46 34.38 11.63
N ASN A 337 -4.57 33.44 12.59
CA ASN A 337 -5.20 33.65 13.90
C ASN A 337 -6.59 34.32 13.83
N LEU A 338 -7.32 34.08 12.73
CA LEU A 338 -8.68 34.55 12.54
C LEU A 338 -9.62 33.69 13.39
N SER A 339 -10.50 34.33 14.13
CA SER A 339 -11.62 33.63 14.76
C SER A 339 -12.58 33.11 13.68
N TYR A 340 -13.30 32.02 13.96
CA TYR A 340 -14.30 31.52 13.02
C TYR A 340 -15.45 32.51 12.77
N LYS A 341 -15.65 33.49 13.65
CA LYS A 341 -16.58 34.59 13.45
C LYS A 341 -16.09 35.51 12.32
N GLU A 342 -14.84 35.93 12.36
CA GLU A 342 -14.23 36.75 11.30
C GLU A 342 -14.24 35.99 9.96
N VAL A 343 -13.96 34.69 9.98
CA VAL A 343 -14.07 33.83 8.79
C VAL A 343 -15.52 33.78 8.27
N SER A 344 -16.52 33.69 9.15
CA SER A 344 -17.92 33.68 8.74
C SER A 344 -18.37 35.00 8.11
N GLU A 345 -17.89 36.13 8.64
CA GLU A 345 -18.16 37.46 8.10
C GLU A 345 -17.49 37.63 6.73
N LEU A 346 -16.22 37.24 6.59
CA LEU A 346 -15.47 37.29 5.33
C LEU A 346 -16.13 36.46 4.23
N LEU A 347 -16.60 35.26 4.59
CA LEU A 347 -17.27 34.34 3.66
C LEU A 347 -18.77 34.63 3.50
N ASN A 348 -19.29 35.68 4.13
CA ASN A 348 -20.70 36.06 4.14
C ASN A 348 -21.64 34.88 4.48
N ILE A 349 -21.24 34.11 5.49
CA ILE A 349 -22.01 32.96 5.98
C ILE A 349 -23.02 33.48 6.99
N ASP A 350 -24.30 33.34 6.65
CA ASP A 350 -25.39 33.67 7.56
C ASP A 350 -25.56 32.58 8.63
N ILE A 351 -24.98 32.80 9.80
CA ILE A 351 -25.09 31.90 10.96
C ILE A 351 -26.15 32.45 11.93
N ASN A 352 -27.37 32.66 11.43
CA ASN A 352 -28.57 33.16 12.13
C ASN A 352 -29.00 32.42 13.43
N ASN A 353 -28.23 31.52 14.01
CA ASN A 353 -28.69 30.64 15.08
C ASN A 353 -27.73 30.45 16.28
N LYS A 354 -26.67 31.27 16.39
CA LYS A 354 -25.64 31.10 17.45
C LYS A 354 -25.22 32.42 18.10
N ASP A 355 -26.17 33.27 18.50
CA ASP A 355 -25.85 34.56 19.13
C ASP A 355 -25.06 34.45 20.46
N ASN A 356 -24.83 33.24 21.00
CA ASN A 356 -24.04 32.99 22.22
C ASN A 356 -23.22 31.67 22.25
N GLU A 357 -23.09 30.94 21.13
CA GLU A 357 -22.27 29.72 21.07
C GLU A 357 -20.98 29.97 20.29
N GLU A 358 -19.83 29.49 20.79
CA GLU A 358 -18.59 29.48 20.01
C GLU A 358 -18.81 28.68 18.72
N LEU A 359 -18.47 29.30 17.59
CA LEU A 359 -18.45 28.62 16.31
C LEU A 359 -17.39 27.51 16.34
N GLU A 360 -17.63 26.44 15.60
CA GLU A 360 -16.65 25.38 15.37
C GLU A 360 -16.36 25.23 13.87
N TRP A 361 -15.22 24.65 13.52
CA TRP A 361 -14.84 24.41 12.11
C TRP A 361 -15.96 23.72 11.30
N LYS A 362 -16.67 22.76 11.90
CA LYS A 362 -17.77 22.02 11.25
C LYS A 362 -18.91 22.93 10.78
N ASP A 363 -19.10 24.09 11.42
CA ASP A 363 -20.18 25.03 11.09
C ASP A 363 -19.87 25.80 9.78
N ILE A 364 -18.59 25.99 9.47
CA ILE A 364 -18.11 26.68 8.27
C ILE A 364 -17.67 25.71 7.16
N ALA A 365 -17.24 24.49 7.48
CA ALA A 365 -16.76 23.49 6.51
C ALA A 365 -17.77 23.18 5.39
N ASN A 366 -19.06 23.01 5.73
CA ASN A 366 -20.11 22.74 4.75
C ASN A 366 -20.33 23.91 3.77
N HIS A 367 -20.07 25.15 4.18
CA HIS A 367 -20.13 26.32 3.31
C HIS A 367 -18.92 26.36 2.39
N ILE A 368 -17.74 26.03 2.91
CA ILE A 368 -16.51 25.92 2.12
C ILE A 368 -16.70 24.96 0.95
N TRP A 369 -17.34 23.81 1.16
CA TRP A 369 -17.59 22.79 0.13
C TRP A 369 -18.46 23.27 -1.04
N LYS A 370 -19.31 24.27 -0.84
CA LYS A 370 -20.20 24.76 -1.90
C LYS A 370 -19.47 25.59 -2.95
N GLN A 371 -18.41 26.30 -2.54
CA GLN A 371 -17.64 27.21 -3.41
C GLN A 371 -16.16 27.23 -3.01
N PRO A 372 -15.46 26.08 -3.02
CA PRO A 372 -14.14 25.97 -2.40
C PRO A 372 -13.11 26.92 -3.04
N GLU A 373 -13.10 27.05 -4.36
CA GLU A 373 -12.16 27.93 -5.06
C GLU A 373 -12.33 29.41 -4.69
N LEU A 374 -13.58 29.88 -4.61
CA LEU A 374 -13.89 31.26 -4.22
C LEU A 374 -13.54 31.51 -2.74
N ASN A 375 -13.90 30.57 -1.86
CA ASN A 375 -13.63 30.69 -0.43
C ASN A 375 -12.12 30.69 -0.15
N LEU A 376 -11.34 29.89 -0.89
CA LEU A 376 -9.89 29.95 -0.82
C LEU A 376 -9.36 31.30 -1.29
N LEU A 377 -9.89 31.82 -2.40
CA LEU A 377 -9.49 33.12 -2.93
C LEU A 377 -9.72 34.23 -1.91
N LEU A 378 -10.92 34.29 -1.31
CA LEU A 378 -11.27 35.30 -0.31
C LEU A 378 -10.33 35.25 0.90
N ILE A 379 -10.08 34.06 1.43
CA ILE A 379 -9.22 33.89 2.61
C ILE A 379 -7.77 34.20 2.27
N VAL A 380 -7.23 33.69 1.17
CA VAL A 380 -5.85 34.00 0.78
C VAL A 380 -5.68 35.50 0.54
N HIS A 381 -6.63 36.14 -0.13
CA HIS A 381 -6.59 37.58 -0.37
C HIS A 381 -6.56 38.39 0.92
N ASP A 382 -7.47 38.10 1.86
CA ASP A 382 -7.53 38.76 3.17
C ASP A 382 -6.20 38.64 3.95
N THR A 383 -5.46 37.55 3.74
CA THR A 383 -4.18 37.32 4.42
C THR A 383 -2.99 38.04 3.81
N ILE A 384 -3.12 38.59 2.60
CA ILE A 384 -2.02 39.29 1.91
C ILE A 384 -2.31 40.78 1.70
N ASP A 385 -3.57 41.17 1.55
CA ASP A 385 -3.96 42.55 1.28
C ASP A 385 -4.45 43.27 2.54
N TYR A 386 -3.53 44.01 3.17
CA TYR A 386 -3.81 44.77 4.38
C TYR A 386 -4.19 46.22 4.08
N ARG A 387 -5.11 46.77 4.87
CA ARG A 387 -5.58 48.17 4.76
C ARG A 387 -4.47 49.23 4.73
N ASN A 388 -3.33 48.95 5.35
CA ASN A 388 -2.21 49.89 5.47
C ASN A 388 -1.13 49.68 4.39
N SER A 389 -1.32 48.73 3.47
CA SER A 389 -0.47 48.55 2.30
C SER A 389 -0.63 49.77 1.40
N THR A 390 0.41 50.59 1.33
CA THR A 390 0.38 51.89 0.64
C THR A 390 1.65 52.08 -0.18
N TYR A 391 1.59 52.97 -1.17
CA TYR A 391 2.76 53.43 -1.95
C TYR A 391 3.37 54.71 -1.36
N PHE A 392 3.17 54.97 -0.08
CA PHE A 392 3.69 56.17 0.56
C PHE A 392 4.09 55.94 2.01
N ASP A 393 5.04 56.76 2.47
CA ASP A 393 5.45 56.77 3.87
C ASP A 393 4.61 57.75 4.71
N TYR A 394 4.90 57.80 6.01
CA TYR A 394 4.23 58.72 6.94
C TYR A 394 4.29 60.20 6.51
N PHE A 395 5.29 60.58 5.71
CA PHE A 395 5.50 61.94 5.21
C PHE A 395 4.87 62.15 3.82
N CYS A 396 4.01 61.23 3.35
CA CYS A 396 3.36 61.31 2.05
C CYS A 396 4.35 61.33 0.88
N ARG A 397 5.54 60.75 1.04
CA ARG A 397 6.50 60.56 -0.05
C ARG A 397 6.25 59.23 -0.72
N HIS A 398 6.29 59.21 -2.06
CA HIS A 398 6.15 57.96 -2.80
C HIS A 398 7.21 56.96 -2.37
N THR A 399 6.76 55.75 -2.05
CA THR A 399 7.58 54.61 -1.66
C THR A 399 7.09 53.39 -2.44
N PRO A 400 7.92 52.77 -3.28
CA PRO A 400 7.56 51.55 -3.99
C PRO A 400 7.12 50.44 -3.02
N ASN A 401 6.08 49.70 -3.38
CA ASN A 401 5.53 48.62 -2.57
C ASN A 401 5.38 47.34 -3.41
N ASN A 402 6.40 46.49 -3.35
CA ASN A 402 6.47 45.26 -4.13
C ASN A 402 5.35 44.25 -3.77
N ASP A 403 4.89 44.26 -2.52
CA ASP A 403 3.81 43.35 -2.08
C ASP A 403 2.48 43.79 -2.71
N LEU A 404 2.22 45.10 -2.74
CA LEU A 404 1.03 45.67 -3.38
C LEU A 404 1.08 45.53 -4.91
N ASP A 405 2.27 45.66 -5.51
CA ASP A 405 2.48 45.35 -6.95
C ASP A 405 2.13 43.89 -7.27
N TYR A 406 2.55 42.96 -6.42
CA TYR A 406 2.22 41.54 -6.56
C TYR A 406 0.71 41.28 -6.46
N ILE A 407 0.02 41.96 -5.54
CA ILE A 407 -1.45 41.87 -5.39
C ILE A 407 -2.13 42.40 -6.65
N TYR A 408 -1.73 43.57 -7.17
CA TYR A 408 -2.32 44.11 -8.39
C TYR A 408 -2.09 43.22 -9.61
N ASP A 409 -0.89 42.67 -9.80
CA ASP A 409 -0.62 41.70 -10.89
C ASP A 409 -1.52 40.45 -10.78
N PHE A 410 -1.68 39.93 -9.56
CA PHE A 410 -2.59 38.82 -9.31
C PHE A 410 -4.06 39.16 -9.62
N LEU A 411 -4.57 40.29 -9.12
CA LEU A 411 -5.95 40.72 -9.36
C LEU A 411 -6.21 41.04 -10.83
N GLN A 412 -5.25 41.63 -11.55
CA GLN A 412 -5.37 41.90 -12.98
C GLN A 412 -5.50 40.62 -13.81
N LYS A 413 -4.81 39.53 -13.42
CA LYS A 413 -5.00 38.20 -14.04
C LYS A 413 -6.42 37.65 -13.85
N LEU A 414 -7.12 38.07 -12.80
CA LEU A 414 -8.54 37.78 -12.55
C LEU A 414 -9.49 38.79 -13.22
N GLY A 415 -8.95 39.81 -13.92
CA GLY A 415 -9.71 40.80 -14.67
C GLY A 415 -9.92 42.14 -13.94
N TYR A 416 -9.29 42.36 -12.79
CA TYR A 416 -9.29 43.67 -12.14
C TYR A 416 -8.65 44.72 -13.04
N LYS A 417 -9.19 45.94 -13.03
CA LYS A 417 -8.66 47.07 -13.79
C LYS A 417 -8.38 48.19 -12.81
N MET A 418 -7.10 48.50 -12.62
CA MET A 418 -6.70 49.65 -11.83
C MET A 418 -7.28 50.92 -12.42
N SER A 419 -7.87 51.71 -11.55
CA SER A 419 -8.25 53.10 -11.83
C SER A 419 -7.01 53.94 -12.15
N GLU A 420 -7.24 55.14 -12.66
CA GLU A 420 -6.14 56.06 -12.94
C GLU A 420 -5.45 56.53 -11.65
N GLU A 421 -6.21 56.75 -10.58
CA GLU A 421 -5.69 57.13 -9.26
C GLU A 421 -4.79 56.03 -8.68
N GLU A 422 -5.17 54.75 -8.77
CA GLU A 422 -4.33 53.64 -8.31
C GLU A 422 -3.01 53.54 -9.08
N LYS A 423 -3.03 53.79 -10.39
CA LYS A 423 -1.80 53.82 -11.20
C LYS A 423 -0.91 54.99 -10.81
N GLN A 424 -1.50 56.16 -10.59
CA GLN A 424 -0.79 57.35 -10.12
C GLN A 424 -0.16 57.14 -8.74
N LEU A 425 -0.86 56.42 -7.85
CA LEU A 425 -0.30 56.01 -6.56
C LEU A 425 0.88 55.05 -6.75
N GLN A 426 0.73 54.07 -7.63
CA GLN A 426 1.77 53.06 -7.92
C GLN A 426 3.03 53.69 -8.53
N ASP A 427 2.89 54.55 -9.54
CA ASP A 427 4.01 55.11 -10.31
C ASP A 427 4.61 56.40 -9.73
N GLY A 428 4.03 56.92 -8.63
CA GLY A 428 4.54 58.11 -7.96
C GLY A 428 4.11 59.43 -8.58
N THR A 429 3.15 59.42 -9.52
CA THR A 429 2.70 60.64 -10.22
C THR A 429 1.47 61.30 -9.58
N HIS A 430 0.90 60.71 -8.52
CA HIS A 430 -0.25 61.29 -7.83
C HIS A 430 0.07 62.67 -7.24
N GLU A 431 -0.82 63.64 -7.43
CA GLU A 431 -0.62 65.06 -7.06
C GLU A 431 -0.43 65.31 -5.56
N LEU A 432 -0.75 64.32 -4.72
CA LEU A 432 -0.66 64.39 -3.27
C LEU A 432 0.73 63.98 -2.73
N PHE A 433 1.62 63.48 -3.58
CA PHE A 433 2.98 63.14 -3.14
C PHE A 433 3.85 64.38 -2.95
N ILE A 434 4.58 64.42 -1.83
CA ILE A 434 5.53 65.49 -1.55
C ILE A 434 6.84 65.21 -2.30
N VAL A 435 7.21 66.13 -3.19
CA VAL A 435 8.55 66.20 -3.80
C VAL A 435 9.42 67.01 -2.84
N GLU A 436 10.70 66.63 -2.64
CA GLU A 436 11.65 67.05 -1.58
C GLU A 436 11.91 68.58 -1.33
N GLU A 437 10.99 69.49 -1.65
CA GLU A 437 11.14 70.95 -1.51
C GLU A 437 10.12 71.65 -0.56
N GLU A 438 9.47 70.97 0.39
CA GLU A 438 8.72 71.63 1.49
C GLU A 438 9.25 71.33 2.90
#